data_AF-A0A3T0Y6H2-F1
#
_entry.id   AF-A0A3T0Y6H2-F1
#
_cell.length_a   1.000
_cell.length_b   1.000
_cell.length_c   1.000
_cell.angle_alpha   90.00
_cell.angle_beta   90.00
_cell.angle_gamma   90.00
#
_symmetry.space_group_name_H-M   'P 1'
#
loop_
_entity.id
_entity.type
_entity.pdbx_description
1 polymer ?
#
loop_
_entity_poly.entity_id
_entity_poly.type
_entity_poly.pdbx_seq_one_letter_code
_entity_poly.pdbx_strand_id
1 'polypeptide(L)'
;MTSPTAAAGTPGLFDPISLRSLELAHRGWVAAMCQYSCDPAVAAGVPTDWHLVHLGQFATGGAALIITEAAAVSHEGMISPRDAGIYTREQADAWRRINDFIHEHSAIGTKTAVQLAHAGRKASTYWPFSGRNGSVPESEGGWQTLAPTDEAFGRYAAPRAMTEDDIDKVVRDFGAAAALAVDAGFDALEIHAAHGYLLHQFLSPLVNTRTDGWGGSEEARFRLTLDVIREVRRTVPEDHAAPAAHLGVRLDRGRARRRRLRPAGEAGCRRGRGLRRRLVRRCGTVGVHPGRAGLPGRARRGGAYLRRAHRRGRDDQ
;
A
#
# COMPACT_ATOMS: atom_id res chain seq x y z
N MET A 1 -30.69 16.45 16.95
CA MET A 1 -29.41 16.97 17.49
C MET A 1 -28.85 17.93 16.45
N THR A 2 -29.03 19.23 16.65
CA THR A 2 -28.54 20.27 15.76
C THR A 2 -27.05 20.48 16.00
N SER A 3 -26.21 20.16 15.01
CA SER A 3 -24.77 20.45 15.06
C SER A 3 -24.55 21.95 15.29
N PRO A 4 -23.56 22.34 16.10
CA PRO A 4 -23.19 23.74 16.25
C PRO A 4 -22.72 24.28 14.90
N THR A 5 -23.29 25.41 14.50
CA THR A 5 -22.99 26.12 13.26
C THR A 5 -21.48 26.40 13.21
N ALA A 6 -20.77 25.73 12.30
CA ALA A 6 -19.37 26.01 12.04
C ALA A 6 -19.22 27.51 11.72
N ALA A 7 -18.18 28.15 12.26
CA ALA A 7 -17.89 29.55 11.97
C ALA A 7 -17.81 29.76 10.45
N ALA A 8 -18.61 30.70 9.94
CA ALA A 8 -18.71 30.99 8.51
C ALA A 8 -17.31 31.19 7.91
N GLY A 9 -16.92 30.32 6.97
CA GLY A 9 -15.68 30.41 6.20
C GLY A 9 -14.63 29.34 6.46
N THR A 10 -14.75 28.49 7.50
CA THR A 10 -13.84 27.34 7.67
C THR A 10 -14.48 26.07 7.10
N PRO A 11 -13.86 25.42 6.10
CA PRO A 11 -14.38 24.19 5.55
C PRO A 11 -14.43 23.06 6.61
N GLY A 12 -15.62 22.49 6.86
CA GLY A 12 -15.89 21.40 7.80
C GLY A 12 -15.73 19.99 7.21
N LEU A 13 -15.68 18.95 8.05
CA LEU A 13 -15.46 17.57 7.57
C LEU A 13 -16.59 17.09 6.63
N PHE A 14 -17.83 17.49 6.91
CA PHE A 14 -19.04 17.06 6.19
C PHE A 14 -19.46 18.00 5.06
N ASP A 15 -18.67 19.03 4.77
CA ASP A 15 -18.96 19.86 3.59
C ASP A 15 -18.51 19.12 2.33
N PRO A 16 -19.28 19.23 1.24
CA PRO A 16 -18.88 18.66 -0.04
C PRO A 16 -17.59 19.27 -0.57
N ILE A 17 -16.95 18.54 -1.49
CA ILE A 17 -15.76 19.01 -2.20
C ILE A 17 -15.77 18.50 -3.64
N SER A 18 -15.45 19.38 -4.56
CA SER A 18 -15.27 19.09 -5.99
C SER A 18 -13.78 19.07 -6.32
N LEU A 19 -13.30 17.98 -6.91
CA LEU A 19 -11.92 17.82 -7.39
C LEU A 19 -11.96 17.65 -8.91
N ARG A 20 -11.88 18.78 -9.62
CA ARG A 20 -12.24 18.84 -11.06
C ARG A 20 -13.68 18.34 -11.23
N SER A 21 -13.90 17.27 -11.99
CA SER A 21 -15.21 16.62 -12.22
C SER A 21 -15.61 15.63 -11.13
N LEU A 22 -14.73 15.33 -10.17
CA LEU A 22 -15.05 14.39 -9.08
C LEU A 22 -15.76 15.11 -7.94
N GLU A 23 -17.06 14.91 -7.85
CA GLU A 23 -17.90 15.44 -6.78
C GLU A 23 -17.94 14.45 -5.60
N LEU A 24 -17.59 14.92 -4.40
CA LEU A 24 -17.59 14.13 -3.18
C LEU A 24 -18.51 14.76 -2.14
N ALA A 25 -19.38 13.94 -1.55
CA ALA A 25 -20.37 14.36 -0.57
C ALA A 25 -19.74 15.01 0.68
N HIS A 26 -18.51 14.61 1.03
CA HIS A 26 -17.73 15.21 2.12
C HIS A 26 -16.23 14.85 2.04
N ARG A 27 -15.46 15.29 3.04
CA ARG A 27 -13.99 15.16 3.10
C ARG A 27 -13.50 13.93 3.90
N GLY A 28 -14.40 12.99 4.18
CA GLY A 28 -14.11 11.78 4.96
C GLY A 28 -13.79 10.61 4.03
N TRP A 29 -12.50 10.33 3.83
CA TRP A 29 -12.03 9.34 2.87
C TRP A 29 -11.34 8.16 3.58
N VAL A 30 -11.50 6.96 3.01
CA VAL A 30 -10.77 5.77 3.44
C VAL A 30 -9.44 5.71 2.69
N ALA A 31 -8.35 5.56 3.45
CA ALA A 31 -7.01 5.46 2.87
C ALA A 31 -6.73 4.05 2.32
N ALA A 32 -5.82 3.97 1.35
CA ALA A 32 -5.29 2.69 0.84
C ALA A 32 -4.65 1.87 1.97
N MET A 33 -5.20 0.68 2.24
CA MET A 33 -4.74 -0.24 3.28
C MET A 33 -4.70 -1.67 2.74
N CYS A 34 -3.49 -2.22 2.51
CA CYS A 34 -3.30 -3.59 2.02
C CYS A 34 -4.00 -4.63 2.89
N GLN A 35 -4.77 -5.51 2.25
CA GLN A 35 -5.51 -6.58 2.92
C GLN A 35 -4.77 -7.92 2.88
N TYR A 36 -3.82 -8.08 1.95
CA TYR A 36 -3.05 -9.32 1.79
C TYR A 36 -3.94 -10.58 1.71
N SER A 37 -5.03 -10.46 0.94
CA SER A 37 -6.15 -11.41 0.93
C SER A 37 -6.44 -12.00 -0.47
N CYS A 38 -5.50 -11.87 -1.41
CA CYS A 38 -5.53 -12.57 -2.70
C CYS A 38 -4.69 -13.85 -2.57
N ASP A 39 -5.30 -15.00 -2.26
CA ASP A 39 -4.53 -16.23 -2.06
C ASP A 39 -3.95 -16.73 -3.41
N PRO A 40 -2.61 -16.81 -3.56
CA PRO A 40 -1.99 -17.22 -4.82
C PRO A 40 -2.30 -18.67 -5.20
N ALA A 41 -2.70 -19.52 -4.26
CA ALA A 41 -3.13 -20.89 -4.55
C ALA A 41 -4.54 -20.95 -5.19
N VAL A 42 -5.32 -19.87 -5.09
CA VAL A 42 -6.65 -19.76 -5.69
C VAL A 42 -6.57 -18.92 -6.96
N ALA A 43 -6.13 -17.67 -6.83
CA ALA A 43 -5.99 -16.73 -7.93
C ALA A 43 -5.07 -15.56 -7.50
N ALA A 44 -3.83 -15.57 -7.99
CA ALA A 44 -2.83 -14.57 -7.61
C ALA A 44 -3.24 -13.15 -8.05
N GLY A 45 -3.21 -12.21 -7.10
CA GLY A 45 -3.55 -10.81 -7.37
C GLY A 45 -5.04 -10.54 -7.60
N VAL A 46 -5.92 -11.54 -7.63
CA VAL A 46 -7.34 -11.35 -7.93
C VAL A 46 -8.12 -11.01 -6.65
N PRO A 47 -8.76 -9.83 -6.58
CA PRO A 47 -9.64 -9.47 -5.47
C PRO A 47 -10.75 -10.50 -5.26
N THR A 48 -11.05 -10.77 -4.00
CA THR A 48 -11.99 -11.81 -3.56
C THR A 48 -13.18 -11.22 -2.80
N ASP A 49 -14.10 -12.07 -2.36
CA ASP A 49 -15.23 -11.67 -1.49
C ASP A 49 -14.78 -11.01 -0.18
N TRP A 50 -13.54 -11.24 0.27
CA TRP A 50 -12.95 -10.46 1.35
C TRP A 50 -12.99 -8.96 1.04
N HIS A 51 -12.58 -8.57 -0.16
CA HIS A 51 -12.49 -7.18 -0.58
C HIS A 51 -13.89 -6.58 -0.77
N LEU A 52 -14.85 -7.38 -1.29
CA LEU A 52 -16.25 -6.95 -1.38
C LEU A 52 -16.83 -6.63 -0.01
N VAL A 53 -16.71 -7.54 0.96
CA VAL A 53 -17.22 -7.32 2.32
C VAL A 53 -16.47 -6.17 3.00
N HIS A 54 -15.14 -6.14 2.87
CA HIS A 54 -14.31 -5.12 3.50
C HIS A 54 -14.60 -3.72 2.97
N LEU A 55 -14.66 -3.53 1.66
CA LEU A 55 -14.87 -2.21 1.05
C LEU A 55 -16.34 -1.81 1.07
N GLY A 56 -17.25 -2.76 0.90
CA GLY A 56 -18.70 -2.56 1.00
C GLY A 56 -19.11 -1.96 2.34
N GLN A 57 -18.48 -2.36 3.45
CA GLN A 57 -18.78 -1.80 4.77
C GLN A 57 -18.58 -0.27 4.84
N PHE A 58 -17.56 0.25 4.15
CA PHE A 58 -17.27 1.69 4.12
C PHE A 58 -18.28 2.44 3.24
N ALA A 59 -18.73 1.82 2.14
CA ALA A 59 -19.76 2.38 1.28
C ALA A 59 -21.10 2.52 2.02
N THR A 60 -21.48 1.49 2.80
CA THR A 60 -22.67 1.54 3.65
C THR A 60 -22.50 2.47 4.86
N GLY A 61 -21.26 2.68 5.32
CA GLY A 61 -20.93 3.55 6.44
C GLY A 61 -20.86 5.04 6.10
N GLY A 62 -21.05 5.41 4.82
CA GLY A 62 -21.04 6.80 4.38
C GLY A 62 -19.64 7.40 4.25
N ALA A 63 -18.64 6.64 3.78
CA ALA A 63 -17.40 7.24 3.29
C ALA A 63 -17.66 7.96 1.96
N ALA A 64 -17.08 9.16 1.76
CA ALA A 64 -17.26 9.87 0.49
C ALA A 64 -16.40 9.29 -0.63
N LEU A 65 -15.18 8.87 -0.29
CA LEU A 65 -14.22 8.25 -1.20
C LEU A 65 -13.58 7.05 -0.50
N ILE A 66 -13.51 5.93 -1.20
CA ILE A 66 -12.75 4.75 -0.79
C ILE A 66 -11.56 4.60 -1.71
N ILE A 67 -10.35 4.84 -1.20
CA ILE A 67 -9.12 4.48 -1.90
C ILE A 67 -8.82 3.03 -1.53
N THR A 68 -8.93 2.11 -2.50
CA THR A 68 -8.61 0.70 -2.29
C THR A 68 -7.14 0.52 -1.92
N GLU A 69 -6.76 -0.70 -1.55
CA GLU A 69 -5.36 -1.01 -1.32
C GLU A 69 -4.45 -0.73 -2.52
N ALA A 70 -3.15 -0.74 -2.25
CA ALA A 70 -2.11 -0.68 -3.27
C ALA A 70 -2.26 -1.88 -4.22
N ALA A 71 -2.87 -1.64 -5.39
CA ALA A 71 -3.00 -2.63 -6.45
C ALA A 71 -1.74 -2.58 -7.31
N ALA A 72 -1.06 -3.72 -7.38
CA ALA A 72 0.17 -3.81 -8.16
C ALA A 72 -0.11 -3.64 -9.67
N VAL A 73 0.77 -2.92 -10.36
CA VAL A 73 0.71 -2.73 -11.83
C VAL A 73 1.40 -3.85 -12.62
N SER A 74 2.09 -4.74 -11.92
CA SER A 74 2.75 -5.92 -12.47
C SER A 74 2.94 -6.96 -11.37
N HIS A 75 3.22 -8.21 -11.74
CA HIS A 75 3.45 -9.28 -10.78
C HIS A 75 4.63 -8.95 -9.84
N GLU A 76 5.75 -8.52 -10.41
CA GLU A 76 6.96 -8.16 -9.67
C GLU A 76 6.79 -6.90 -8.79
N GLY A 77 5.74 -6.12 -9.05
CA GLY A 77 5.38 -4.91 -8.31
C GLY A 77 4.64 -5.15 -7.00
N MET A 78 4.16 -6.37 -6.72
CA MET A 78 3.44 -6.69 -5.49
C MET A 78 4.35 -6.55 -4.24
N ILE A 79 3.81 -6.17 -3.07
CA ILE A 79 4.57 -6.17 -1.81
C ILE A 79 4.76 -7.61 -1.33
N SER A 80 3.68 -8.40 -1.37
CA SER A 80 3.65 -9.82 -1.01
C SER A 80 2.93 -10.65 -2.08
N PRO A 81 3.09 -11.98 -2.08
CA PRO A 81 2.32 -12.86 -2.97
C PRO A 81 0.79 -12.82 -2.76
N ARG A 82 0.31 -12.13 -1.71
CA ARG A 82 -1.11 -12.00 -1.37
C ARG A 82 -1.73 -10.63 -1.66
N ASP A 83 -0.97 -9.73 -2.26
CA ASP A 83 -1.45 -8.41 -2.64
C ASP A 83 -2.46 -8.50 -3.77
N ALA A 84 -3.33 -7.49 -3.87
CA ALA A 84 -4.16 -7.31 -5.05
C ALA A 84 -3.36 -6.73 -6.23
N GLY A 85 -3.74 -7.09 -7.45
CA GLY A 85 -3.19 -6.57 -8.70
C GLY A 85 -4.26 -5.87 -9.54
N ILE A 86 -3.80 -5.16 -10.57
CA ILE A 86 -4.63 -4.67 -11.67
C ILE A 86 -3.82 -4.61 -12.97
N TYR A 87 -3.27 -5.75 -13.36
CA TYR A 87 -2.47 -5.92 -14.58
C TYR A 87 -2.99 -7.04 -15.50
N THR A 88 -4.09 -7.70 -15.12
CA THR A 88 -4.82 -8.65 -15.96
C THR A 88 -6.30 -8.28 -16.05
N ARG A 89 -6.96 -8.76 -17.10
CA ARG A 89 -8.42 -8.58 -17.25
C ARG A 89 -9.20 -9.26 -16.13
N GLU A 90 -8.78 -10.43 -15.68
CA GLU A 90 -9.41 -11.15 -14.57
C GLU A 90 -9.40 -10.33 -13.27
N GLN A 91 -8.27 -9.67 -12.95
CA GLN A 91 -8.17 -8.78 -11.80
C GLN A 91 -9.09 -7.56 -11.95
N ALA A 92 -9.14 -6.97 -13.15
CA ALA A 92 -10.02 -5.84 -13.45
C ALA A 92 -11.51 -6.20 -13.34
N ASP A 93 -11.92 -7.38 -13.83
CA ASP A 93 -13.30 -7.86 -13.75
C ASP A 93 -13.72 -8.12 -12.29
N ALA A 94 -12.81 -8.63 -11.46
CA ALA A 94 -13.04 -8.78 -10.03
C ALA A 94 -13.20 -7.43 -9.31
N TRP A 95 -12.38 -6.43 -9.66
CA TRP A 95 -12.55 -5.07 -9.17
C TRP A 95 -13.86 -4.44 -9.63
N ARG A 96 -14.27 -4.66 -10.89
CA ARG A 96 -15.55 -4.17 -11.41
C ARG A 96 -16.73 -4.62 -10.58
N ARG A 97 -16.81 -5.92 -10.25
CA ARG A 97 -17.87 -6.45 -9.37
C ARG A 97 -17.93 -5.72 -8.03
N ILE A 98 -16.77 -5.36 -7.46
CA ILE A 98 -16.71 -4.65 -6.18
C ILE A 98 -17.15 -3.20 -6.34
N ASN A 99 -16.69 -2.52 -7.40
CA ASN A 99 -17.09 -1.15 -7.71
C ASN A 99 -18.59 -1.05 -7.98
N ASP A 100 -19.15 -1.94 -8.79
CA ASP A 100 -20.59 -2.01 -9.08
C ASP A 100 -21.41 -2.13 -7.78
N PHE A 101 -21.01 -3.04 -6.89
CA PHE A 101 -21.65 -3.21 -5.58
C PHE A 101 -21.59 -1.93 -4.73
N ILE A 102 -20.43 -1.27 -4.69
CA ILE A 102 -20.24 -0.03 -3.93
C ILE A 102 -21.13 1.08 -4.51
N HIS A 103 -21.11 1.27 -5.82
CA HIS A 103 -21.89 2.31 -6.48
C HIS A 103 -23.39 2.10 -6.35
N GLU A 104 -23.86 0.85 -6.47
CA GLU A 104 -25.27 0.48 -6.34
C GLU A 104 -25.80 0.66 -4.91
N HIS A 105 -24.98 0.35 -3.90
CA HIS A 105 -25.45 0.25 -2.50
C HIS A 105 -24.88 1.30 -1.56
N SER A 106 -24.12 2.29 -2.05
CA SER A 106 -23.60 3.36 -1.19
C SER A 106 -24.72 4.22 -0.59
N ALA A 107 -24.53 4.66 0.65
CA ALA A 107 -25.51 5.50 1.33
C ALA A 107 -25.58 6.94 0.79
N ILE A 108 -24.48 7.43 0.19
CA ILE A 108 -24.29 8.84 -0.15
C ILE A 108 -23.65 9.08 -1.53
N GLY A 109 -23.63 8.08 -2.42
CA GLY A 109 -22.91 8.15 -3.69
C GLY A 109 -21.40 8.04 -3.51
N THR A 110 -20.94 7.09 -2.68
CA THR A 110 -19.53 6.83 -2.41
C THR A 110 -18.76 6.58 -3.70
N LYS A 111 -17.64 7.28 -3.86
CA LYS A 111 -16.72 7.12 -4.97
C LYS A 111 -15.62 6.12 -4.65
N THR A 112 -15.08 5.45 -5.65
CA THR A 112 -13.94 4.53 -5.48
C THR A 112 -12.71 5.05 -6.22
N ALA A 113 -11.55 4.84 -5.60
CA ALA A 113 -10.25 5.07 -6.22
C ALA A 113 -9.38 3.85 -6.06
N VAL A 114 -8.53 3.56 -7.04
CA VAL A 114 -7.47 2.55 -6.90
C VAL A 114 -6.11 3.21 -6.72
N GLN A 115 -5.31 2.72 -5.77
CA GLN A 115 -3.92 3.13 -5.64
C GLN A 115 -3.03 2.22 -6.49
N LEU A 116 -2.53 2.72 -7.62
CA LEU A 116 -1.62 2.01 -8.51
C LEU A 116 -0.21 1.99 -7.91
N ALA A 117 0.40 0.81 -7.77
CA ALA A 117 1.63 0.65 -7.01
C ALA A 117 2.65 -0.31 -7.65
N HIS A 118 3.92 -0.08 -7.32
CA HIS A 118 5.01 -1.02 -7.55
C HIS A 118 5.99 -0.94 -6.36
N ALA A 119 6.19 -2.03 -5.62
CA ALA A 119 6.90 -2.03 -4.35
C ALA A 119 8.44 -1.91 -4.47
N GLY A 120 8.99 -2.18 -5.66
CA GLY A 120 10.43 -2.04 -5.94
C GLY A 120 11.26 -2.96 -5.04
N ARG A 121 12.36 -2.49 -4.44
CA ARG A 121 13.18 -3.30 -3.50
C ARG A 121 12.49 -3.74 -2.20
N LYS A 122 11.23 -3.36 -1.98
CA LYS A 122 10.39 -3.81 -0.86
C LYS A 122 9.29 -4.80 -1.31
N ALA A 123 9.34 -5.24 -2.57
CA ALA A 123 8.50 -6.30 -3.11
C ALA A 123 8.94 -7.68 -2.60
N SER A 124 8.16 -8.71 -2.92
CA SER A 124 8.47 -10.12 -2.62
C SER A 124 8.75 -10.37 -1.13
N THR A 125 7.86 -9.87 -0.25
CA THR A 125 7.99 -10.03 1.21
C THR A 125 6.84 -10.82 1.81
N TYR A 126 7.07 -11.41 2.99
CA TYR A 126 6.00 -12.01 3.77
C TYR A 126 5.01 -10.94 4.23
N TRP A 127 3.72 -11.26 4.16
CA TRP A 127 2.66 -10.39 4.66
C TRP A 127 2.65 -10.35 6.21
N PRO A 128 2.10 -9.29 6.83
CA PRO A 128 2.26 -9.03 8.27
C PRO A 128 1.77 -10.14 9.23
N PHE A 129 0.81 -10.95 8.80
CA PHE A 129 0.19 -12.02 9.61
C PHE A 129 0.59 -13.44 9.16
N SER A 130 1.67 -13.57 8.38
CA SER A 130 2.21 -14.87 7.95
C SER A 130 2.94 -15.66 9.06
N GLY A 131 3.31 -14.99 10.16
CA GLY A 131 4.23 -15.52 11.17
C GLY A 131 5.70 -15.56 10.72
N ARG A 132 6.01 -15.07 9.51
CA ARG A 132 7.36 -15.00 8.94
C ARG A 132 7.73 -13.56 8.62
N ASN A 133 9.02 -13.29 8.48
CA ASN A 133 9.56 -11.97 8.17
C ASN A 133 10.65 -12.08 7.10
N GLY A 134 10.83 -11.02 6.32
CA GLY A 134 11.84 -10.95 5.26
C GLY A 134 11.26 -11.23 3.88
N SER A 135 12.15 -11.57 2.94
CA SER A 135 11.77 -11.88 1.57
C SER A 135 11.24 -13.30 1.43
N VAL A 136 10.26 -13.48 0.55
CA VAL A 136 9.77 -14.81 0.15
C VAL A 136 10.78 -15.39 -0.86
N PRO A 137 11.32 -16.60 -0.63
CA PRO A 137 12.17 -17.26 -1.63
C PRO A 137 11.40 -17.57 -2.91
N GLU A 138 12.07 -17.61 -4.06
CA GLU A 138 11.44 -17.99 -5.34
C GLU A 138 10.79 -19.38 -5.29
N SER A 139 11.41 -20.33 -4.57
CA SER A 139 10.87 -21.67 -4.35
C SER A 139 9.52 -21.69 -3.60
N GLU A 140 9.14 -20.57 -2.99
CA GLU A 140 7.90 -20.40 -2.24
C GLU A 140 6.98 -19.33 -2.86
N GLY A 141 7.21 -18.97 -4.13
CA GLY A 141 6.39 -18.01 -4.87
C GLY A 141 6.84 -16.56 -4.72
N GLY A 142 8.03 -16.30 -4.19
CA GLY A 142 8.69 -15.00 -4.31
C GLY A 142 9.30 -14.77 -5.70
N TRP A 143 9.84 -13.59 -5.92
CA TRP A 143 10.47 -13.17 -7.17
C TRP A 143 11.65 -12.23 -6.94
N GLN A 144 12.50 -12.09 -7.97
CA GLN A 144 13.55 -11.07 -8.03
C GLN A 144 12.93 -9.67 -8.06
N THR A 145 13.30 -8.84 -7.09
CA THR A 145 12.81 -7.46 -6.99
C THR A 145 13.63 -6.50 -7.87
N LEU A 146 13.02 -5.38 -8.26
CA LEU A 146 13.62 -4.34 -9.10
C LEU A 146 13.75 -3.01 -8.35
N ALA A 147 14.82 -2.26 -8.60
CA ALA A 147 15.04 -0.95 -8.00
C ALA A 147 16.04 -0.09 -8.79
N PRO A 148 16.20 1.20 -8.49
CA PRO A 148 17.28 2.02 -9.07
C PRO A 148 18.69 1.60 -8.63
N THR A 149 18.80 0.71 -7.64
CA THR A 149 20.04 0.22 -7.00
C THR A 149 19.97 -1.30 -6.84
N ASP A 150 21.10 -1.95 -6.62
CA ASP A 150 21.22 -3.35 -6.19
C ASP A 150 21.31 -3.49 -4.64
N GLU A 151 21.27 -2.38 -3.90
CA GLU A 151 21.32 -2.40 -2.45
C GLU A 151 19.99 -2.84 -1.81
N ALA A 152 20.08 -3.86 -0.95
CA ALA A 152 18.96 -4.38 -0.17
C ALA A 152 18.34 -3.33 0.78
N PHE A 153 17.03 -3.44 1.01
CA PHE A 153 16.38 -2.72 2.10
C PHE A 153 16.46 -3.54 3.40
N GLY A 154 17.34 -3.15 4.31
CA GLY A 154 17.47 -3.82 5.61
C GLY A 154 17.92 -5.28 5.48
N ARG A 155 17.02 -6.22 5.81
CA ARG A 155 17.29 -7.67 5.74
C ARG A 155 16.56 -8.36 4.58
N TYR A 156 16.01 -7.62 3.65
CA TYR A 156 15.38 -8.18 2.45
C TYR A 156 16.46 -8.66 1.47
N ALA A 157 16.05 -9.51 0.52
CA ALA A 157 16.88 -9.88 -0.61
C ALA A 157 17.27 -8.63 -1.41
N ALA A 158 18.48 -8.63 -1.95
CA ALA A 158 18.96 -7.54 -2.79
C ALA A 158 18.12 -7.45 -4.08
N PRO A 159 17.67 -6.26 -4.49
CA PRO A 159 17.06 -6.06 -5.79
C PRO A 159 18.09 -6.20 -6.91
N ARG A 160 17.60 -6.35 -8.13
CA ARG A 160 18.38 -6.11 -9.34
C ARG A 160 18.25 -4.64 -9.71
N ALA A 161 19.38 -3.99 -9.97
CA ALA A 161 19.36 -2.63 -10.52
C ALA A 161 18.68 -2.63 -11.90
N MET A 162 17.72 -1.74 -12.08
CA MET A 162 16.93 -1.64 -13.30
C MET A 162 17.77 -1.16 -14.50
N THR A 163 17.52 -1.73 -15.67
CA THR A 163 17.94 -1.21 -16.96
C THR A 163 16.96 -0.13 -17.44
N GLU A 164 17.29 0.56 -18.54
CA GLU A 164 16.34 1.47 -19.19
C GLU A 164 15.07 0.74 -19.67
N ASP A 165 15.22 -0.46 -20.23
CA ASP A 165 14.09 -1.30 -20.64
C ASP A 165 13.15 -1.67 -19.47
N ASP A 166 13.71 -1.95 -18.29
CA ASP A 166 12.91 -2.21 -17.09
C ASP A 166 12.10 -0.96 -16.69
N ILE A 167 12.73 0.22 -16.78
CA ILE A 167 12.10 1.51 -16.42
C ILE A 167 10.98 1.82 -17.39
N ASP A 168 11.22 1.66 -18.69
CA ASP A 168 10.21 1.85 -19.73
C ASP A 168 9.06 0.85 -19.60
N LYS A 169 9.35 -0.40 -19.22
CA LYS A 169 8.32 -1.39 -18.91
C LYS A 169 7.44 -0.92 -17.76
N VAL A 170 8.03 -0.43 -16.66
CA VAL A 170 7.25 0.09 -15.53
C VAL A 170 6.33 1.23 -15.97
N VAL A 171 6.80 2.17 -16.78
CA VAL A 171 5.95 3.26 -17.30
C VAL A 171 4.74 2.69 -18.05
N ARG A 172 4.96 1.73 -18.96
CA ARG A 172 3.88 1.06 -19.71
C ARG A 172 2.92 0.28 -18.81
N ASP A 173 3.44 -0.42 -17.81
CA ASP A 173 2.64 -1.20 -16.87
C ASP A 173 1.67 -0.30 -16.08
N PHE A 174 2.13 0.87 -15.62
CA PHE A 174 1.26 1.87 -14.97
C PHE A 174 0.15 2.35 -15.92
N GLY A 175 0.46 2.62 -17.19
CA GLY A 175 -0.55 2.99 -18.20
C GLY A 175 -1.57 1.88 -18.45
N ALA A 176 -1.11 0.65 -18.66
CA ALA A 176 -1.99 -0.50 -18.88
C ALA A 176 -2.90 -0.77 -17.67
N ALA A 177 -2.34 -0.69 -16.46
CA ALA A 177 -3.07 -0.82 -15.20
C ALA A 177 -4.11 0.30 -15.03
N ALA A 178 -3.78 1.54 -15.40
CA ALA A 178 -4.73 2.65 -15.38
C ALA A 178 -5.89 2.44 -16.36
N ALA A 179 -5.63 1.95 -17.57
CA ALA A 179 -6.69 1.61 -18.53
C ALA A 179 -7.63 0.52 -17.96
N LEU A 180 -7.07 -0.54 -17.38
CA LEU A 180 -7.85 -1.59 -16.71
C LEU A 180 -8.66 -1.05 -15.52
N ALA A 181 -8.11 -0.10 -14.77
CA ALA A 181 -8.80 0.55 -13.65
C ALA A 181 -10.01 1.39 -14.12
N VAL A 182 -9.85 2.16 -15.19
CA VAL A 182 -10.96 2.91 -15.80
C VAL A 182 -12.03 1.94 -16.30
N ASP A 183 -11.64 0.87 -17.01
CA ASP A 183 -12.55 -0.19 -17.46
C ASP A 183 -13.26 -0.92 -16.31
N ALA A 184 -12.63 -0.98 -15.13
CA ALA A 184 -13.20 -1.58 -13.92
C ALA A 184 -14.14 -0.62 -13.18
N GLY A 185 -14.35 0.60 -13.68
CA GLY A 185 -15.30 1.55 -13.10
C GLY A 185 -14.78 2.34 -11.90
N PHE A 186 -13.46 2.47 -11.73
CA PHE A 186 -12.93 3.37 -10.69
C PHE A 186 -13.17 4.85 -11.05
N ASP A 187 -13.68 5.64 -10.09
CA ASP A 187 -13.90 7.09 -10.27
C ASP A 187 -12.61 7.91 -10.15
N ALA A 188 -11.54 7.33 -9.61
CA ALA A 188 -10.24 7.98 -9.43
C ALA A 188 -9.07 6.99 -9.38
N LEU A 189 -7.89 7.48 -9.70
CA LEU A 189 -6.62 6.75 -9.66
C LEU A 189 -5.64 7.51 -8.77
N GLU A 190 -4.93 6.81 -7.88
CA GLU A 190 -3.83 7.37 -7.10
C GLU A 190 -2.51 6.68 -7.46
N ILE A 191 -1.52 7.44 -7.94
CA ILE A 191 -0.16 6.90 -8.16
C ILE A 191 0.59 6.84 -6.82
N HIS A 192 1.09 5.66 -6.46
CA HIS A 192 1.85 5.48 -5.23
C HIS A 192 3.34 5.83 -5.40
N ALA A 193 3.70 7.08 -5.06
CA ALA A 193 5.09 7.58 -5.04
C ALA A 193 5.62 7.87 -3.63
N ALA A 194 5.30 7.00 -2.68
CA ALA A 194 5.58 7.18 -1.24
C ALA A 194 6.01 5.85 -0.59
N HIS A 195 6.18 5.85 0.74
CA HIS A 195 6.47 4.70 1.62
C HIS A 195 7.75 3.89 1.30
N GLY A 196 8.61 4.44 0.45
CA GLY A 196 9.86 3.83 0.03
C GLY A 196 9.67 2.74 -1.02
N TYR A 197 8.54 2.75 -1.74
CA TYR A 197 8.29 1.92 -2.92
C TYR A 197 8.91 2.52 -4.19
N LEU A 198 8.76 1.89 -5.34
CA LEU A 198 9.63 2.09 -6.50
C LEU A 198 9.79 3.56 -6.90
N LEU A 199 8.69 4.29 -7.09
CA LEU A 199 8.77 5.70 -7.49
C LEU A 199 9.45 6.56 -6.40
N HIS A 200 9.18 6.30 -5.12
CA HIS A 200 9.91 6.98 -4.02
C HIS A 200 11.40 6.58 -4.00
N GLN A 201 11.75 5.34 -4.36
CA GLN A 201 13.15 4.91 -4.47
C GLN A 201 13.89 5.74 -5.52
N PHE A 202 13.28 5.98 -6.70
CA PHE A 202 13.86 6.86 -7.73
C PHE A 202 13.95 8.32 -7.28
N LEU A 203 12.92 8.83 -6.59
CA LEU A 203 12.89 10.19 -6.08
C LEU A 203 13.92 10.44 -4.97
N SER A 204 14.36 9.42 -4.24
CA SER A 204 15.24 9.60 -3.07
C SER A 204 16.73 9.53 -3.44
N PRO A 205 17.53 10.58 -3.20
CA PRO A 205 18.98 10.52 -3.43
C PRO A 205 19.71 9.63 -2.42
N LEU A 206 19.01 9.14 -1.39
CA LEU A 206 19.54 8.15 -0.43
C LEU A 206 19.50 6.72 -0.98
N VAL A 207 18.79 6.50 -2.08
CA VAL A 207 18.56 5.16 -2.66
C VAL A 207 18.95 5.15 -4.13
N ASN A 208 18.54 6.16 -4.88
CA ASN A 208 18.90 6.33 -6.28
C ASN A 208 20.27 7.00 -6.40
N THR A 209 21.31 6.17 -6.47
CA THR A 209 22.71 6.56 -6.68
C THR A 209 23.14 6.41 -8.15
N ARG A 210 22.19 6.24 -9.07
CA ARG A 210 22.49 6.12 -10.51
C ARG A 210 23.15 7.38 -11.05
N THR A 211 23.98 7.20 -12.06
CA THR A 211 24.72 8.26 -12.76
C THR A 211 24.25 8.48 -14.20
N ASP A 212 23.20 7.77 -14.61
CA ASP A 212 22.57 7.88 -15.93
C ASP A 212 21.42 8.91 -15.94
N GLY A 213 20.64 8.93 -17.01
CA GLY A 213 19.48 9.83 -17.19
C GLY A 213 18.34 9.65 -16.18
N TRP A 214 18.46 8.70 -15.24
CA TRP A 214 17.46 8.34 -14.26
C TRP A 214 17.89 8.59 -12.80
N GLY A 215 19.08 9.16 -12.57
CA GLY A 215 19.58 9.49 -11.23
C GLY A 215 20.55 10.67 -11.18
N GLY A 216 21.10 10.91 -9.98
CA GLY A 216 21.97 12.06 -9.71
C GLY A 216 21.18 13.36 -9.55
N SER A 217 20.88 14.04 -10.67
CA SER A 217 20.17 15.33 -10.64
C SER A 217 18.73 15.18 -10.13
N GLU A 218 18.13 16.29 -9.67
CA GLU A 218 16.72 16.28 -9.29
C GLU A 218 15.82 15.94 -10.48
N GLU A 219 16.06 16.54 -11.64
CA GLU A 219 15.31 16.27 -12.86
C GLU A 219 15.34 14.79 -13.24
N ALA A 220 16.52 14.17 -13.24
CA ALA A 220 16.69 12.75 -13.55
C ALA A 220 15.98 11.85 -12.54
N ARG A 221 16.05 12.15 -11.23
CA ARG A 221 15.33 11.40 -10.18
C ARG A 221 13.81 11.50 -10.30
N PHE A 222 13.30 12.64 -10.80
CA PHE A 222 11.87 12.86 -10.99
C PHE A 222 11.34 12.27 -12.29
N ARG A 223 12.22 12.01 -13.27
CA ARG A 223 11.86 11.58 -14.63
C ARG A 223 10.88 10.42 -14.65
N LEU A 224 11.20 9.29 -14.01
CA LEU A 224 10.30 8.13 -13.96
C LEU A 224 8.91 8.48 -13.38
N THR A 225 8.86 9.26 -12.30
CA THR A 225 7.57 9.64 -11.69
C THR A 225 6.75 10.50 -12.64
N LEU A 226 7.39 11.45 -13.34
CA LEU A 226 6.72 12.31 -14.32
C LEU A 226 6.27 11.53 -15.55
N ASP A 227 7.06 10.57 -16.03
CA ASP A 227 6.71 9.73 -17.17
C ASP A 227 5.54 8.81 -16.84
N VAL A 228 5.51 8.23 -15.65
CA VAL A 228 4.33 7.48 -15.14
C VAL A 228 3.10 8.38 -15.06
N ILE A 229 3.21 9.60 -14.54
CA ILE A 229 2.09 10.55 -14.47
C ILE A 229 1.56 10.86 -15.87
N ARG A 230 2.45 11.12 -16.85
CA ARG A 230 2.07 11.41 -18.23
C ARG A 230 1.38 10.21 -18.88
N GLU A 231 1.91 9.01 -18.67
CA GLU A 231 1.35 7.80 -19.28
C GLU A 231 -0.03 7.46 -18.70
N VAL A 232 -0.19 7.52 -17.37
CA VAL A 232 -1.51 7.33 -16.72
C VAL A 232 -2.50 8.42 -17.16
N ARG A 233 -2.04 9.68 -17.28
CA ARG A 233 -2.88 10.79 -17.75
C ARG A 233 -3.39 10.54 -19.18
N ARG A 234 -2.56 9.97 -20.06
CA ARG A 234 -2.90 9.67 -21.45
C ARG A 234 -3.99 8.60 -21.57
N THR A 235 -4.10 7.71 -20.60
CA THR A 235 -5.08 6.60 -20.60
C THR A 235 -6.42 6.96 -19.96
N VAL A 236 -6.48 8.03 -19.17
CA VAL A 236 -7.72 8.50 -18.54
C VAL A 236 -8.46 9.43 -19.53
N PRO A 237 -9.70 9.10 -19.93
CA PRO A 237 -10.48 9.97 -20.82
C PRO A 237 -10.66 11.37 -20.22
N GLU A 238 -10.50 12.43 -21.00
CA GLU A 238 -10.79 13.81 -20.55
C GLU A 238 -12.29 14.16 -20.64
N ASP A 239 -13.11 13.26 -21.21
CA ASP A 239 -14.41 13.62 -21.76
C ASP A 239 -15.51 13.83 -20.69
N HIS A 240 -16.40 14.78 -20.95
CA HIS A 240 -17.42 15.30 -20.04
C HIS A 240 -18.69 14.44 -19.93
N ALA A 241 -18.80 13.36 -20.72
CA ALA A 241 -20.00 12.53 -20.82
C ALA A 241 -20.00 11.29 -19.89
N ALA A 242 -18.82 10.86 -19.43
CA ALA A 242 -18.64 9.90 -18.35
C ALA A 242 -17.69 10.54 -17.32
N PRO A 243 -17.86 10.35 -16.01
CA PRO A 243 -16.95 10.94 -15.04
C PRO A 243 -15.53 10.42 -15.30
N ALA A 244 -14.69 11.26 -15.90
CA ALA A 244 -13.27 11.00 -16.10
C ALA A 244 -12.62 10.64 -14.75
N ALA A 245 -11.90 9.50 -14.71
CA ALA A 245 -11.26 9.07 -13.47
C ALA A 245 -10.28 10.13 -12.97
N HIS A 246 -10.45 10.64 -11.76
CA HIS A 246 -9.57 11.70 -11.25
C HIS A 246 -8.17 11.15 -10.90
N LEU A 247 -7.10 11.76 -11.40
CA LEU A 247 -5.72 11.37 -11.08
C LEU A 247 -5.14 12.15 -9.89
N GLY A 248 -4.77 11.43 -8.83
CA GLY A 248 -3.97 11.89 -7.70
C GLY A 248 -2.58 11.25 -7.65
N VAL A 249 -1.64 11.87 -6.93
CA VAL A 249 -0.29 11.32 -6.69
C VAL A 249 0.02 11.41 -5.21
N ARG A 250 0.37 10.28 -4.60
CA ARG A 250 0.75 10.22 -3.18
C ARG A 250 2.26 10.27 -3.02
N LEU A 251 2.73 11.31 -2.32
CA LEU A 251 4.14 11.56 -2.02
C LEU A 251 4.37 11.55 -0.50
N ASP A 252 5.55 11.06 -0.08
CA ASP A 252 5.98 11.25 1.31
C ASP A 252 6.36 12.70 1.56
N ARG A 253 6.01 13.24 2.72
CA ARG A 253 6.56 14.52 3.17
C ARG A 253 8.05 14.34 3.44
N GLY A 254 8.90 14.88 2.57
CA GLY A 254 10.32 15.04 2.85
C GLY A 254 10.52 15.89 4.10
N ARG A 255 10.87 15.28 5.24
CA ARG A 255 11.40 16.05 6.37
C ARG A 255 12.83 16.42 6.03
N ALA A 256 13.03 17.58 5.40
CA ALA A 256 14.32 18.23 5.34
C ALA A 256 14.74 18.57 6.79
N ARG A 257 15.37 17.62 7.48
CA ARG A 257 16.09 17.94 8.72
C ARG A 257 17.26 18.80 8.28
N ARG A 258 17.13 20.12 8.38
CA ARG A 258 18.28 21.03 8.41
C ARG A 258 19.14 20.59 9.59
N ARG A 259 20.09 19.70 9.37
CA ARG A 259 21.23 19.54 10.27
C ARG A 259 21.91 20.90 10.25
N ARG A 260 21.68 21.73 11.27
CA ARG A 260 22.60 22.83 11.58
C ARG A 260 23.93 22.17 11.87
N LEU A 261 24.79 22.13 10.86
CA LEU A 261 26.22 21.89 11.06
C LEU A 261 26.66 23.01 12.00
N ARG A 262 26.96 22.67 13.25
CA ARG A 262 27.67 23.59 14.14
C ARG A 262 29.07 23.76 13.52
N PRO A 263 29.54 25.00 13.29
CA PRO A 263 30.91 25.21 12.86
C PRO A 263 31.86 24.64 13.92
N ALA A 264 32.88 23.92 13.47
CA ALA A 264 33.99 23.48 14.30
C ALA A 264 34.97 24.66 14.49
N GLY A 265 35.40 24.88 15.73
CA GLY A 265 36.36 25.93 16.13
C GLY A 265 35.67 27.02 16.96
N GLU A 266 36.12 27.38 18.16
CA GLU A 266 37.51 27.53 18.58
C GLU A 266 37.83 26.84 19.92
N ALA A 267 39.02 26.24 19.96
CA ALA A 267 39.66 25.76 21.17
C ALA A 267 40.13 26.96 22.02
N GLY A 268 39.32 27.33 23.02
CA GLY A 268 39.68 28.31 24.04
C GLY A 268 40.21 27.62 25.30
N CYS A 269 41.53 27.64 25.48
CA CYS A 269 42.24 27.23 26.68
C CYS A 269 41.70 27.92 27.95
N ARG A 270 41.20 27.18 28.94
CA ARG A 270 41.17 27.62 30.34
C ARG A 270 41.65 26.53 31.27
N ARG A 271 42.82 26.79 31.88
CA ARG A 271 43.46 26.02 32.94
C ARG A 271 42.63 26.10 34.24
N GLY A 272 42.41 24.93 34.84
CA GLY A 272 42.59 24.66 36.28
C GLY A 272 41.48 25.07 37.27
N ARG A 273 40.88 24.07 37.95
CA ARG A 273 41.12 23.70 39.37
C ARG A 273 40.01 22.76 39.89
N GLY A 274 40.39 21.77 40.70
CA GLY A 274 39.52 21.09 41.69
C GLY A 274 38.95 19.71 41.29
N LEU A 275 39.71 18.61 41.35
CA LEU A 275 39.79 17.64 42.46
C LEU A 275 38.50 16.84 42.82
N ARG A 276 38.64 15.48 42.69
CA ARG A 276 38.03 14.37 43.47
C ARG A 276 36.55 14.02 43.15
N ARG A 277 36.12 12.76 43.02
CA ARG A 277 36.68 11.41 43.24
C ARG A 277 35.81 10.40 42.45
N ARG A 278 36.43 9.40 41.82
CA ARG A 278 35.75 8.15 41.42
C ARG A 278 35.66 7.22 42.63
N LEU A 279 34.56 6.48 42.76
CA LEU A 279 34.65 5.08 43.20
C LEU A 279 33.59 4.24 42.49
N VAL A 280 34.10 3.21 41.83
CA VAL A 280 33.40 2.08 41.21
C VAL A 280 32.97 1.12 42.32
N ARG A 281 31.77 0.53 42.24
CA ARG A 281 31.57 -0.87 42.65
C ARG A 281 30.55 -1.57 41.76
N ARG A 282 30.91 -2.81 41.44
CA ARG A 282 30.35 -3.78 40.49
C ARG A 282 29.68 -4.91 41.28
N CYS A 283 28.82 -5.64 40.58
CA CYS A 283 28.44 -7.05 40.77
C CYS A 283 27.68 -7.50 42.03
N GLY A 284 26.57 -8.17 41.75
CA GLY A 284 25.88 -9.13 42.60
C GLY A 284 24.98 -10.01 41.73
N THR A 285 25.56 -11.08 41.19
CA THR A 285 24.89 -12.25 40.57
C THR A 285 24.24 -13.16 41.63
N VAL A 286 23.61 -14.25 41.14
CA VAL A 286 23.05 -15.45 41.82
C VAL A 286 21.52 -15.39 41.97
N GLY A 287 20.69 -16.36 41.55
CA GLY A 287 20.83 -17.70 40.94
C GLY A 287 19.47 -18.43 41.07
N VAL A 288 18.90 -19.03 40.00
CA VAL A 288 18.71 -20.48 39.76
C VAL A 288 17.77 -21.18 40.81
N HIS A 289 16.46 -21.41 40.55
CA HIS A 289 15.76 -22.55 39.87
C HIS A 289 14.87 -23.36 40.88
N PRO A 290 14.13 -24.44 40.50
CA PRO A 290 12.75 -24.48 39.96
C PRO A 290 11.73 -25.23 40.88
N GLY A 291 10.42 -25.15 40.57
CA GLY A 291 9.36 -25.87 41.31
C GLY A 291 8.22 -26.37 40.41
N ARG A 292 7.95 -27.67 40.48
CA ARG A 292 7.11 -28.51 39.60
C ARG A 292 5.59 -28.40 39.82
N ALA A 293 4.88 -28.92 38.81
CA ALA A 293 3.70 -29.81 38.87
C ALA A 293 2.27 -29.23 38.81
N GLY A 294 1.46 -29.82 37.92
CA GLY A 294 0.02 -30.02 38.15
C GLY A 294 -0.91 -29.82 36.95
N LEU A 295 -1.06 -30.83 36.09
CA LEU A 295 -2.31 -31.07 35.34
C LEU A 295 -3.23 -31.95 36.20
N PRO A 296 -4.56 -31.77 36.11
CA PRO A 296 -5.42 -32.70 35.36
C PRO A 296 -6.55 -31.93 34.60
N GLY A 297 -7.33 -32.42 33.64
CA GLY A 297 -7.66 -33.75 33.14
C GLY A 297 -9.16 -33.79 32.73
N ARG A 298 -9.43 -33.78 31.42
CA ARG A 298 -10.58 -34.35 30.66
C ARG A 298 -12.07 -34.05 31.01
N ALA A 299 -12.83 -33.66 29.97
CA ALA A 299 -14.16 -34.20 29.59
C ALA A 299 -14.48 -33.83 28.12
N ARG A 300 -14.51 -34.78 27.17
CA ARG A 300 -15.63 -35.60 26.63
C ARG A 300 -16.55 -34.91 25.59
N ARG A 301 -16.49 -35.49 24.37
CA ARG A 301 -17.54 -35.88 23.40
C ARG A 301 -18.51 -34.82 22.86
N GLY A 302 -18.57 -34.74 21.53
CA GLY A 302 -19.72 -34.26 20.75
C GLY A 302 -19.60 -34.72 19.30
N GLY A 303 -20.44 -35.68 18.89
CA GLY A 303 -20.53 -36.19 17.51
C GLY A 303 -21.62 -35.48 16.72
N ALA A 304 -21.39 -35.41 15.40
CA ALA A 304 -22.31 -35.36 14.27
C ALA A 304 -23.63 -34.57 14.38
N TYR A 305 -23.86 -33.62 13.45
CA TYR A 305 -25.06 -33.55 12.60
C TYR A 305 -24.89 -32.47 11.52
N LEU A 306 -25.14 -32.82 10.25
CA LEU A 306 -25.85 -32.06 9.20
C LEU A 306 -25.40 -32.48 7.79
N ARG A 307 -26.11 -33.46 7.22
CA ARG A 307 -26.33 -33.57 5.78
C ARG A 307 -27.83 -33.79 5.55
N ARG A 308 -28.51 -32.81 4.97
CA ARG A 308 -29.78 -33.01 4.24
C ARG A 308 -29.56 -32.48 2.83
N ALA A 309 -29.42 -33.40 1.89
CA ALA A 309 -29.52 -33.14 0.47
C ALA A 309 -31.00 -33.21 0.05
N HIS A 310 -31.38 -32.29 -0.84
CA HIS A 310 -32.68 -32.21 -1.49
C HIS A 310 -33.08 -33.53 -2.18
N ARG A 311 -34.30 -34.01 -1.91
CA ARG A 311 -35.04 -34.88 -2.83
C ARG A 311 -35.68 -33.99 -3.89
N ARG A 312 -35.34 -34.20 -5.18
CA ARG A 312 -36.17 -33.77 -6.30
C ARG A 312 -37.29 -34.80 -6.48
N GLY A 313 -38.53 -34.33 -6.52
CA GLY A 313 -39.66 -35.11 -7.00
C GLY A 313 -39.55 -35.34 -8.51
N ARG A 314 -39.85 -36.57 -8.93
CA ARG A 314 -40.37 -36.89 -10.25
C ARG A 314 -41.87 -37.02 -10.07
N ASP A 315 -42.65 -36.31 -10.88
CA ASP A 315 -44.01 -36.68 -11.28
C ASP A 315 -44.16 -36.23 -12.75
N ASP A 316 -44.49 -37.22 -13.59
CA ASP A 316 -45.33 -37.24 -14.80
C ASP A 316 -45.42 -36.02 -15.75
N GLN A 317 -44.79 -36.14 -16.93
CA GLN A 317 -45.43 -36.35 -18.25
C GLN A 317 -44.37 -36.47 -19.35
#